data_AF-A0A7C5CDW9-F1
#
_entry.id   AF-A0A7C5CDW9-F1
#
_cell.length_a   1.000
_cell.length_b   1.000
_cell.length_c   1.000
_cell.angle_alpha   90.00
_cell.angle_beta   90.00
_cell.angle_gamma   90.00
#
_symmetry.space_group_name_H-M   'P 1'
#
loop_
_entity.id
_entity.type
_entity.pdbx_description
1 polymer ?
#
loop_
_entity_poly.entity_id
_entity_poly.type
_entity_poly.pdbx_seq_one_letter_code
_entity_poly.pdbx_strand_id
1 'polypeptide(L)'
;MEGIRLATIFERNAEGDSGFISKSNTREQVITFAVENLTDEAQEVRALFPLTFSEQEDLRVRVTATPPPDETDLERQRGVSAWTLMLSPGETREVTIKVALDWPEGQDLVWYP
;
A
#
# COMPACT_ATOMS: atom_id res chain seq x y z
N MET A 1 -16.53 23.03 5.53
CA MET A 1 -16.48 22.18 4.31
C MET A 1 -15.16 21.44 4.36
N GLU A 2 -15.15 20.14 4.09
CA GLU A 2 -13.89 19.40 3.92
C GLU A 2 -13.31 19.74 2.54
N GLY A 3 -12.07 20.25 2.50
CA GLY A 3 -11.42 20.68 1.25
C GLY A 3 -10.68 19.55 0.52
N ILE A 4 -10.27 18.52 1.25
CA ILE A 4 -9.57 17.35 0.70
C ILE A 4 -10.35 16.10 1.10
N ARG A 5 -10.52 15.19 0.15
CA ARG A 5 -11.13 13.88 0.38
C ARG A 5 -10.12 12.77 0.18
N LEU A 6 -10.09 11.83 1.12
CA LEU A 6 -9.33 10.60 1.03
C LEU A 6 -10.29 9.43 0.83
N ALA A 7 -9.99 8.56 -0.15
CA ALA A 7 -10.64 7.28 -0.32
C ALA A 7 -9.59 6.18 -0.39
N THR A 8 -9.92 4.99 0.12
CA THR A 8 -9.05 3.81 0.04
C THR A 8 -9.86 2.63 -0.47
N ILE A 9 -9.31 1.94 -1.46
CA ILE A 9 -9.91 0.81 -2.14
C ILE A 9 -8.98 -0.39 -1.95
N PHE A 10 -9.51 -1.46 -1.39
CA PHE A 10 -8.83 -2.75 -1.31
C PHE A 10 -9.34 -3.61 -2.45
N GLU A 11 -8.48 -3.89 -3.42
CA GLU A 11 -8.83 -4.75 -4.54
C GLU A 11 -8.90 -6.22 -4.11
N ARG A 12 -9.54 -7.06 -4.95
CA ARG A 12 -9.65 -8.48 -4.64
C ARG A 12 -8.28 -9.14 -4.60
N ASN A 13 -8.08 -9.96 -3.57
CA ASN A 13 -6.88 -10.77 -3.41
C ASN A 13 -6.78 -11.83 -4.51
N ALA A 14 -5.55 -12.04 -4.98
CA ALA A 14 -5.18 -13.25 -5.69
C ALA A 14 -4.37 -14.13 -4.73
N GLU A 15 -4.78 -15.39 -4.59
CA GLU A 15 -4.09 -16.42 -3.82
C GLU A 15 -3.70 -17.55 -4.76
N GLY A 16 -2.49 -18.11 -4.59
CA GLY A 16 -1.98 -19.15 -5.48
C GLY A 16 -0.97 -20.08 -4.82
N ASP A 17 -0.93 -21.32 -5.32
CA ASP A 17 0.09 -22.32 -5.00
C ASP A 17 1.14 -22.38 -6.12
N SER A 18 2.41 -22.18 -5.78
CA SER A 18 3.54 -22.25 -6.72
C SER A 18 4.40 -23.49 -6.45
N GLY A 19 4.42 -24.45 -7.38
CA GLY A 19 5.23 -25.66 -7.29
C GLY A 19 6.49 -25.61 -8.19
N PHE A 20 7.64 -25.99 -7.62
CA PHE A 20 8.59 -27.03 -8.12
C PHE A 20 9.98 -27.02 -7.44
N ILE A 21 10.30 -26.05 -6.56
CA ILE A 21 11.57 -26.05 -5.79
C ILE A 21 11.38 -25.89 -4.27
N SER A 22 10.23 -25.38 -3.82
CA SER A 22 9.72 -25.46 -2.45
C SER A 22 8.21 -25.27 -2.51
N LYS A 23 7.43 -25.98 -1.70
CA LYS A 23 6.00 -25.72 -1.60
C LYS A 23 5.79 -24.46 -0.75
N SER A 24 5.24 -23.41 -1.34
CA SER A 24 4.98 -22.13 -0.66
C SER A 24 3.63 -21.57 -1.09
N ASN A 25 2.91 -21.02 -0.13
CA ASN A 25 1.71 -20.23 -0.39
C ASN A 25 2.09 -18.82 -0.82
N THR A 26 1.32 -18.22 -1.74
CA THR A 26 1.46 -16.80 -2.10
C THR A 26 0.14 -16.06 -2.02
N ARG A 27 0.21 -14.78 -1.64
CA ARG A 27 -0.93 -13.85 -1.66
C ARG A 27 -0.50 -12.49 -2.16
N GLU A 28 -1.27 -11.95 -3.09
CA GLU A 28 -1.14 -10.58 -3.56
C GLU A 28 -2.34 -9.75 -3.12
N GLN A 29 -2.06 -8.57 -2.58
CA GLN A 29 -3.05 -7.52 -2.28
C GLN A 29 -2.66 -6.26 -3.02
N VAL A 30 -3.62 -5.69 -3.74
CA VAL A 30 -3.52 -4.35 -4.31
C VAL A 30 -4.40 -3.40 -3.50
N ILE A 31 -3.84 -2.26 -3.12
CA ILE A 31 -4.49 -1.20 -2.37
C ILE A 31 -4.32 0.08 -3.17
N THR A 32 -5.39 0.83 -3.40
CA THR A 32 -5.31 2.14 -4.04
C THR A 32 -5.88 3.17 -3.09
N PHE A 33 -5.11 4.21 -2.78
CA PHE A 33 -5.66 5.39 -2.11
C PHE A 33 -5.75 6.55 -3.09
N ALA A 34 -6.85 7.29 -3.01
CA ALA A 34 -7.15 8.44 -3.85
C ALA A 34 -7.28 9.67 -2.97
N VAL A 35 -6.57 10.73 -3.33
CA VAL A 35 -6.67 12.06 -2.73
C VAL A 35 -7.33 12.98 -3.75
N GLU A 36 -8.46 13.57 -3.39
CA GLU A 36 -9.23 14.48 -4.23
C GLU A 36 -9.24 15.87 -3.60
N ASN A 37 -8.95 16.89 -4.39
CA ASN A 37 -9.08 18.29 -4.01
C ASN A 37 -10.49 18.80 -4.36
N LEU A 38 -11.32 19.04 -3.35
CA LEU A 38 -12.70 19.51 -3.50
C LEU A 38 -12.81 21.05 -3.54
N THR A 39 -11.69 21.76 -3.49
CA THR A 39 -11.63 23.23 -3.51
C THR A 39 -11.45 23.76 -4.93
N ASP A 40 -11.64 25.07 -5.08
CA ASP A 40 -11.37 25.84 -6.30
C ASP A 40 -9.93 26.37 -6.38
N GLU A 41 -9.07 26.01 -5.42
CA GLU A 41 -7.66 26.41 -5.35
C GLU A 41 -6.72 25.21 -5.45
N ALA A 42 -5.48 25.42 -5.87
CA ALA A 42 -4.47 24.37 -5.84
C ALA A 42 -4.05 24.06 -4.40
N GLN A 43 -3.85 22.79 -4.09
CA GLN A 43 -3.52 22.31 -2.74
C GLN A 43 -2.28 21.40 -2.78
N GLU A 44 -1.35 21.62 -1.87
CA GLU A 44 -0.25 20.68 -1.58
C GLU A 44 -0.65 19.80 -0.40
N VAL A 45 -0.72 18.49 -0.61
CA VAL A 45 -1.19 17.52 0.39
C VAL A 45 -0.09 16.51 0.66
N ARG A 46 0.21 16.29 1.94
CA ARG A 46 1.06 15.19 2.38
C ARG A 46 0.19 13.98 2.76
N ALA A 47 0.21 12.94 1.94
CA ALA A 47 -0.46 11.68 2.22
C ALA A 47 0.49 10.71 2.93
N LEU A 48 0.02 10.10 4.03
CA LEU A 48 0.75 9.08 4.78
C LEU A 48 0.02 7.75 4.66
N PHE A 49 0.75 6.68 4.35
CA PHE A 49 0.18 5.34 4.29
C PHE A 49 1.05 4.34 5.06
N PRO A 50 0.47 3.56 6.00
CA PRO A 50 1.17 2.48 6.65
C PRO A 50 1.30 1.28 5.70
N LEU A 51 2.52 0.90 5.37
CA LEU A 51 2.85 -0.30 4.60
C LEU A 51 3.13 -1.48 5.54
N THR A 52 2.57 -2.64 5.19
CA THR A 52 2.85 -3.89 5.88
C THR A 52 4.35 -4.22 5.86
N PHE A 53 4.88 -4.62 7.01
CA PHE A 53 6.20 -5.23 7.14
C PHE A 53 6.08 -6.55 7.92
N SER A 54 7.03 -7.48 7.69
CA SER A 54 7.13 -8.73 8.46
C SER A 54 8.29 -8.64 9.43
N GLU A 55 8.09 -9.14 10.65
CA GLU A 55 9.16 -9.42 11.63
C GLU A 55 9.51 -10.91 11.69
N GLN A 56 8.83 -11.76 10.92
CA GLN A 56 9.04 -13.21 10.91
C GLN A 56 10.03 -13.60 9.81
N GLU A 57 11.00 -14.46 10.15
CA GLU A 57 12.05 -14.91 9.21
C GLU A 57 11.48 -15.74 8.04
N ASP A 58 10.38 -16.46 8.26
CA ASP A 58 9.77 -17.35 7.26
C ASP A 58 8.69 -16.67 6.38
N LEU A 59 8.30 -15.42 6.69
CA LEU A 59 7.36 -14.64 5.89
C LEU A 59 8.11 -13.59 5.07
N ARG A 60 8.13 -13.77 3.74
CA ARG A 60 8.68 -12.78 2.82
C ARG A 60 7.60 -11.78 2.43
N VAL A 61 7.89 -10.50 2.60
CA VAL A 61 7.00 -9.39 2.23
C VAL A 61 7.70 -8.53 1.19
N ARG A 62 7.05 -8.31 0.06
CA ARG A 62 7.48 -7.36 -0.97
C ARG A 62 6.42 -6.30 -1.13
N VAL A 63 6.80 -5.04 -0.98
CA VAL A 63 5.91 -3.89 -1.16
C VAL A 63 6.42 -3.03 -2.29
N THR A 64 5.54 -2.68 -3.22
CA THR A 64 5.81 -1.70 -4.27
C THR A 64 4.70 -0.66 -4.27
N ALA A 65 5.05 0.59 -4.55
CA ALA A 65 4.09 1.68 -4.66
C ALA A 65 4.30 2.45 -5.96
N THR A 66 3.21 2.94 -6.55
CA THR A 66 3.22 3.72 -7.79
C THR A 66 2.24 4.89 -7.65
N PRO A 67 2.73 6.15 -7.72
CA PRO A 67 4.15 6.55 -7.73
C PRO A 67 4.91 6.08 -6.47
N PRO A 68 6.26 5.97 -6.54
CA PRO A 68 7.06 5.66 -5.36
C PRO A 68 6.89 6.75 -4.30
N PRO A 69 7.06 6.43 -3.00
CA PRO A 69 7.00 7.42 -1.94
C PRO A 69 8.17 8.38 -2.00
N ASP A 70 7.93 9.62 -1.57
CA ASP A 70 8.96 10.64 -1.40
C ASP A 70 9.81 10.40 -0.14
N GLU A 71 9.22 9.75 0.87
CA GLU A 71 9.87 9.39 2.12
C GLU A 71 9.40 8.02 2.64
N THR A 72 10.33 7.21 3.14
CA THR A 72 10.07 5.91 3.77
C THR A 72 10.64 5.89 5.20
N ASP A 73 10.09 5.04 6.07
CA ASP A 73 10.51 4.90 7.47
C ASP A 73 10.39 6.21 8.28
N LEU A 74 9.30 6.94 8.02
CA LEU A 74 9.00 8.21 8.66
C LEU A 74 9.10 8.09 10.19
N GLU A 75 9.80 9.03 10.84
CA GLU A 75 9.92 9.11 12.31
C GLU A 75 10.46 7.84 13.00
N ARG A 76 11.29 7.04 12.30
CA ARG A 76 11.79 5.73 12.76
C ARG A 76 10.70 4.68 12.98
N GLN A 77 9.47 4.94 12.52
CA GLN A 77 8.43 3.94 12.44
C GLN A 77 8.60 3.18 11.13
N ARG A 78 9.13 1.96 11.23
CA ARG A 78 9.21 1.05 10.07
C ARG A 78 7.80 0.87 9.49
N GLY A 79 7.69 1.05 8.18
CA GLY A 79 6.44 0.80 7.47
C GLY A 79 5.48 1.99 7.39
N VAL A 80 5.92 3.25 7.53
CA VAL A 80 5.12 4.40 7.07
C VAL A 80 5.81 5.05 5.88
N SER A 81 5.05 5.27 4.81
CA SER A 81 5.51 5.97 3.61
C SER A 81 4.71 7.25 3.39
N ALA A 82 5.37 8.26 2.83
CA ALA A 82 4.79 9.57 2.58
C ALA A 82 4.88 9.97 1.10
N TRP A 83 3.85 10.67 0.63
CA TRP A 83 3.78 11.30 -0.68
C TRP A 83 3.40 12.77 -0.52
N THR A 84 4.10 13.64 -1.25
CA THR A 84 3.74 15.04 -1.42
C THR A 84 3.04 15.20 -2.76
N LEU A 85 1.74 15.46 -2.71
CA LEU A 85 0.86 15.54 -3.87
C LEU A 85 0.45 16.99 -4.09
N MET A 86 0.77 17.52 -5.27
CA MET A 86 0.23 18.79 -5.75
C MET A 86 -1.04 18.50 -6.54
N LEU A 87 -2.18 19.00 -6.06
CA LEU A 87 -3.49 18.81 -6.68
C LEU A 87 -4.07 20.14 -7.15
N SER A 88 -4.40 20.21 -8.43
CA SER A 88 -5.19 21.30 -9.01
C SER A 88 -6.63 21.29 -8.45
N PRO A 89 -7.41 22.37 -8.65
CA PRO A 89 -8.83 22.37 -8.29
C PRO A 89 -9.59 21.20 -8.93
N GLY A 90 -10.32 20.41 -8.13
CA GLY A 90 -11.06 19.24 -8.59
C GLY A 90 -10.20 18.03 -8.99
N GLU A 91 -8.87 18.09 -8.87
CA GLU A 91 -7.98 16.99 -9.25
C GLU A 91 -8.07 15.84 -8.24
N THR A 92 -8.10 14.61 -8.76
CA THR A 92 -7.88 13.39 -7.98
C THR A 92 -6.56 12.77 -8.37
N ARG A 93 -5.73 12.44 -7.38
CA ARG A 93 -4.51 11.64 -7.57
C ARG A 93 -4.61 10.33 -6.83
N GLU A 94 -4.14 9.28 -7.48
CA GLU A 94 -4.11 7.93 -6.93
C GLU A 94 -2.69 7.47 -6.70
N VAL A 95 -2.53 6.66 -5.65
CA VAL A 95 -1.33 5.88 -5.39
C VAL A 95 -1.75 4.43 -5.24
N THR A 96 -1.18 3.56 -6.04
CA THR A 96 -1.39 2.11 -5.98
C THR A 96 -0.24 1.45 -5.25
N ILE A 97 -0.56 0.65 -4.25
CA ILE A 97 0.34 -0.14 -3.44
C ILE A 97 0.07 -1.61 -3.71
N LYS A 98 1.13 -2.38 -3.97
CA LYS A 98 1.05 -3.84 -4.12
C LYS A 98 1.87 -4.49 -3.02
N VAL A 99 1.22 -5.37 -2.28
CA VAL A 99 1.84 -6.20 -1.24
C VAL A 99 1.81 -7.65 -1.73
N ALA A 100 2.98 -8.26 -1.88
CA ALA A 100 3.14 -9.67 -2.17
C ALA A 100 3.72 -10.38 -0.95
N LEU A 101 3.03 -11.43 -0.51
CA LEU A 101 3.35 -12.25 0.65
C LEU A 101 3.68 -13.66 0.17
N ASP A 102 4.80 -14.20 0.63
CA ASP A 102 5.21 -15.59 0.37
C ASP A 102 5.54 -16.27 1.71
N TRP A 103 4.92 -17.42 2.00
CA TRP A 103 5.13 -18.18 3.25
C TRP A 103 5.12 -19.70 3.02
N PRO A 104 5.63 -20.52 3.97
CA PRO A 104 5.67 -21.97 3.82
C PRO A 104 4.27 -22.62 3.70
N GLU A 105 4.17 -23.67 2.89
CA GLU A 105 2.95 -24.51 2.85
C GLU A 105 2.70 -25.16 4.23
N GLY A 106 1.42 -25.33 4.60
CA GLY A 106 1.02 -25.93 5.88
C GLY A 106 1.01 -24.97 7.07
N GLN A 107 1.35 -23.70 6.86
CA GLN A 107 1.12 -22.62 7.83
C GLN A 107 -0.11 -21.78 7.43
N ASP A 108 -0.89 -21.38 8.43
CA ASP A 108 -2.00 -20.45 8.27
C ASP A 108 -1.51 -19.00 8.48
N LEU A 109 -1.71 -18.15 7.47
CA LEU A 109 -1.41 -16.72 7.57
C LEU A 109 -2.70 -15.93 7.81
N VAL A 110 -2.83 -15.35 9.00
CA VAL A 110 -3.88 -14.37 9.31
C VAL A 110 -3.31 -12.97 9.11
N TRP A 111 -3.68 -12.32 8.01
CA TRP A 111 -3.20 -10.98 7.66
C TRP A 111 -4.34 -10.05 7.25
N TYR A 112 -4.33 -8.83 7.80
CA TYR A 112 -5.25 -7.74 7.51
C TYR A 112 -4.44 -6.50 7.12
N PRO A 113 -4.64 -5.96 5.90
CA PRO A 113 -3.99 -4.74 5.45
C PRO A 113 -4.53 -3.47 6.13
#